data_AF-A0A0X3U1E7-F1
#
_entry.id   AF-A0A0X3U1E7-F1
#
_cell.length_a   1.000
_cell.length_b   1.000
_cell.length_c   1.000
_cell.angle_alpha   90.00
_cell.angle_beta   90.00
_cell.angle_gamma   90.00
#
_symmetry.space_group_name_H-M   'P 1'
#
loop_
_entity.id
_entity.type
_entity.pdbx_description
1 polymer ?
#
loop_
_entity_poly.entity_id
_entity_poly.type
_entity_poly.pdbx_seq_one_letter_code
_entity_poly.pdbx_strand_id
1 'polypeptide(L)'
;MKLFSKLTSHTDLVTGMASRLGADLGEMILRNPDTEAAHYRSMVMKCTGCRNPEGCKSLLEANDRLDEAPNYCVNKADLEALCEA
;
A
#
# COMPACT_ATOMS: atom_id res chain seq x y z
N MET A 1 23.87 1.45 1.51
CA MET A 1 22.49 1.99 1.47
C MET A 1 21.46 0.87 1.28
N LYS A 2 21.15 0.06 2.30
CA LYS A 2 20.12 -1.01 2.19
C LYS A 2 18.73 -0.58 2.69
N LEU A 3 18.70 0.37 3.62
CA LEU A 3 17.46 0.85 4.25
C LEU A 3 16.59 1.65 3.27
N PHE A 4 17.20 2.57 2.51
CA PHE A 4 16.47 3.36 1.51
C PHE A 4 15.87 2.48 0.42
N SER A 5 16.61 1.51 -0.12
CA SER A 5 16.08 0.57 -1.13
C SER A 5 14.92 -0.25 -0.59
N LYS A 6 15.00 -0.74 0.65
CA LYS A 6 13.89 -1.45 1.29
C LYS A 6 12.66 -0.54 1.40
N LEU A 7 12.84 0.68 1.90
CA LEU A 7 11.75 1.63 2.03
C LEU A 7 11.08 1.91 0.67
N THR A 8 11.87 2.18 -0.38
CA THR A 8 11.36 2.38 -1.74
C THR A 8 10.55 1.18 -2.22
N SER A 9 11.06 -0.05 -2.10
CA SER A 9 10.31 -1.23 -2.53
C SER A 9 8.97 -1.38 -1.80
N HIS A 10 8.90 -1.05 -0.51
CA HIS A 10 7.64 -1.12 0.23
C HIS A 10 6.69 0.04 -0.09
N THR A 11 7.21 1.23 -0.42
CA THR A 11 6.41 2.33 -0.98
C THR A 11 5.73 1.88 -2.27
N ASP A 12 6.47 1.23 -3.18
CA ASP A 12 5.95 0.71 -4.45
C ASP A 12 4.87 -0.36 -4.22
N LEU A 13 5.08 -1.27 -3.26
CA LEU A 13 4.08 -2.29 -2.91
C LEU A 13 2.78 -1.69 -2.35
N VAL A 14 2.87 -0.72 -1.43
CA VAL A 14 1.67 -0.08 -0.84
C VAL A 14 0.93 0.73 -1.91
N THR A 15 1.64 1.51 -2.71
CA THR A 15 1.05 2.31 -3.80
C THR A 15 0.41 1.43 -4.85
N GLY A 16 1.11 0.37 -5.28
CA GLY A 16 0.61 -0.59 -6.26
C GLY A 16 -0.65 -1.30 -5.77
N MET A 17 -0.68 -1.74 -4.52
CA MET A 17 -1.84 -2.38 -3.92
C MET A 17 -3.05 -1.43 -3.88
N ALA A 18 -2.87 -0.21 -3.38
CA ALA A 18 -3.93 0.80 -3.34
C ALA A 18 -4.50 1.07 -4.74
N SER A 19 -3.62 1.25 -5.74
CA SER A 19 -4.00 1.47 -7.13
C SER A 19 -4.82 0.31 -7.72
N ARG A 20 -4.43 -0.94 -7.50
CA ARG A 20 -5.16 -2.12 -8.03
C ARG A 20 -6.51 -2.35 -7.34
N LEU A 21 -6.65 -1.88 -6.10
CA LEU A 21 -7.93 -1.88 -5.38
C LEU A 21 -8.82 -0.68 -5.78
N GLY A 22 -8.31 0.24 -6.62
CA GLY A 22 -9.05 1.40 -7.09
C GLY A 22 -8.99 2.62 -6.16
N ALA A 23 -8.14 2.62 -5.13
CA ALA A 23 -7.93 3.79 -4.29
C ALA A 23 -7.03 4.82 -5.00
N ASP A 24 -7.44 6.09 -4.97
CA ASP A 24 -6.64 7.22 -5.45
C ASP A 24 -5.92 7.90 -4.28
N LEU A 25 -4.69 7.44 -4.01
CA LEU A 25 -3.83 8.01 -2.96
C LEU A 25 -3.53 9.50 -3.20
N GLY A 26 -3.46 9.94 -4.46
CA GLY A 26 -3.16 11.32 -4.80
C GLY A 26 -4.29 12.24 -4.39
N GLU A 27 -5.51 11.92 -4.83
CA GLU A 27 -6.73 12.66 -4.48
C GLU A 27 -6.97 12.68 -2.96
N MET A 28 -6.80 11.53 -2.31
CA MET A 28 -6.95 11.42 -0.85
C MET A 28 -5.99 12.34 -0.08
N ILE A 29 -4.70 12.31 -0.45
CA ILE A 29 -3.69 13.19 0.15
C ILE A 29 -3.98 14.66 -0.16
N LEU A 30 -4.46 14.99 -1.36
CA LEU A 30 -4.82 16.37 -1.70
C LEU A 30 -6.01 16.88 -0.86
N ARG A 31 -6.97 16.01 -0.53
CA ARG A 31 -8.13 16.37 0.31
C ARG A 31 -7.74 16.64 1.75
N ASN A 32 -6.87 15.81 2.34
CA ASN A 32 -6.51 15.90 3.76
C ASN A 32 -4.99 15.66 3.98
N PRO A 33 -4.12 16.57 3.51
CA PRO A 33 -2.68 16.30 3.40
C PRO A 33 -1.99 15.99 4.72
N ASP A 34 -2.36 16.63 5.81
CA ASP A 34 -1.72 16.41 7.12
C ASP A 34 -2.01 15.01 7.69
N THR A 35 -3.24 14.52 7.49
CA THR A 35 -3.68 13.24 8.07
C THR A 35 -3.34 12.07 7.15
N GLU A 36 -3.64 12.19 5.86
CA GLU A 36 -3.52 11.11 4.89
C GLU A 36 -2.06 10.84 4.52
N ALA A 37 -1.21 11.88 4.44
CA ALA A 37 0.21 11.66 4.23
C ALA A 37 0.86 10.96 5.44
N ALA A 38 0.40 11.25 6.67
CA ALA A 38 0.88 10.58 7.87
C ALA A 38 0.39 9.13 7.94
N HIS A 39 -0.87 8.86 7.58
CA HIS A 39 -1.44 7.52 7.51
C HIS A 39 -0.74 6.67 6.44
N TYR A 40 -0.56 7.20 5.22
CA TYR A 40 0.19 6.54 4.15
C TYR A 40 1.62 6.19 4.59
N ARG A 41 2.33 7.13 5.23
CA ARG A 41 3.67 6.86 5.78
C ARG A 41 3.63 5.73 6.81
N SER A 42 2.61 5.69 7.67
CA SER A 42 2.42 4.61 8.64
C SER A 42 2.22 3.25 7.94
N MET A 43 1.40 3.19 6.89
CA MET A 43 1.19 1.98 6.09
C MET A 43 2.49 1.48 5.47
N VAL A 44 3.33 2.37 4.90
CA VAL A 44 4.64 1.99 4.35
C VAL A 44 5.53 1.43 5.45
N MET A 45 5.65 2.11 6.59
CA MET A 45 6.47 1.64 7.71
C MET A 45 6.01 0.27 8.23
N LYS A 46 4.69 0.06 8.37
CA LYS A 46 4.09 -1.23 8.73
C LYS A 46 4.39 -2.31 7.69
N CYS A 47 4.32 -1.98 6.41
CA CYS A 47 4.67 -2.88 5.31
C CYS A 47 6.13 -3.34 5.37
N THR A 48 7.07 -2.47 5.76
CA THR A 48 8.50 -2.85 5.88
C THR A 48 8.77 -3.98 6.89
N GLY A 49 7.85 -4.20 7.83
CA GLY A 49 7.92 -5.29 8.82
C GLY A 49 7.17 -6.57 8.41
N CYS A 50 6.56 -6.62 7.22
CA CYS A 50 5.78 -7.78 6.79
C CYS A 50 6.68 -8.99 6.51
N ARG A 51 6.09 -10.20 6.61
CA ARG A 51 6.80 -11.47 6.42
C ARG A 51 6.82 -11.96 4.98
N ASN A 52 6.01 -11.37 4.10
CA ASN A 52 5.85 -11.85 2.72
C ASN A 52 5.70 -10.69 1.70
N PRO A 53 6.74 -9.84 1.53
CA PRO A 53 6.69 -8.78 0.52
C PRO A 53 6.71 -9.32 -0.92
N GLU A 54 7.43 -10.43 -1.16
CA GLU A 54 7.48 -11.06 -2.49
C GLU A 54 6.11 -11.58 -2.94
N GLY A 55 5.27 -12.07 -2.01
CA GLY A 55 3.90 -12.43 -2.32
C GLY A 55 3.07 -11.25 -2.84
N CYS A 56 3.20 -10.06 -2.23
CA CYS A 56 2.58 -8.85 -2.78
C CYS A 56 3.14 -8.54 -4.17
N LYS A 57 4.46 -8.58 -4.34
CA LYS A 57 5.09 -8.29 -5.65
C LYS A 57 4.53 -9.17 -6.76
N SER A 58 4.55 -10.49 -6.58
CA SER A 58 4.01 -11.42 -7.59
C SER A 58 2.52 -11.23 -7.84
N LEU A 59 1.75 -10.90 -6.80
CA LEU A 59 0.32 -10.60 -6.96
C LEU A 59 0.11 -9.35 -7.84
N LEU A 60 0.87 -8.27 -7.61
CA LEU A 60 0.74 -7.02 -8.36
C LEU A 60 1.27 -7.13 -9.81
N GLU A 61 2.25 -8.00 -10.05
CA GLU A 61 2.76 -8.32 -11.39
C GLU A 61 1.76 -9.15 -12.21
N ALA A 62 1.00 -10.03 -11.55
CA ALA A 62 0.03 -10.90 -12.21
C ALA A 62 -1.35 -10.28 -12.39
N ASN A 63 -1.65 -9.16 -11.72
CA ASN A 63 -2.99 -8.57 -11.69
C ASN A 63 -2.95 -7.05 -11.87
N ASP A 64 -3.73 -6.55 -12.83
CA ASP A 64 -3.94 -5.11 -13.04
C ASP A 64 -5.05 -4.54 -12.13
N ARG A 65 -5.89 -5.41 -11.56
CA ARG A 65 -6.95 -5.06 -10.63
C ARG A 65 -7.12 -6.14 -9.56
N LEU A 66 -7.51 -5.74 -8.36
CA LEU A 66 -7.84 -6.60 -7.24
C LEU A 66 -9.21 -6.20 -6.69
N ASP A 67 -10.02 -7.17 -6.32
CA ASP A 67 -11.30 -6.92 -5.63
C ASP A 67 -11.10 -6.73 -4.12
N GLU A 68 -10.07 -7.36 -3.54
CA GLU A 68 -9.70 -7.23 -2.14
C GLU A 68 -8.18 -7.34 -1.93
N ALA A 69 -7.68 -6.76 -0.83
CA ALA A 69 -6.30 -6.96 -0.43
C ALA A 69 -6.09 -8.41 0.07
N PRO A 70 -4.92 -9.03 -0.19
CA PRO A 70 -4.71 -10.41 0.22
C PRO A 70 -4.68 -10.53 1.75
N ASN A 71 -5.17 -11.66 2.27
CA ASN A 71 -5.31 -11.90 3.73
C ASN A 71 -3.99 -11.80 4.53
N TYR A 72 -2.84 -11.99 3.88
CA TYR A 72 -1.53 -11.85 4.53
C TYR A 72 -1.01 -10.40 4.54
N CYS A 73 -1.67 -9.47 3.85
CA CYS A 73 -1.26 -8.06 3.82
C CYS A 73 -1.50 -7.44 5.19
N VAL A 74 -0.41 -6.97 5.81
CA VAL A 74 -0.50 -6.26 7.10
C VAL A 74 -1.34 -4.98 7.01
N ASN A 75 -1.48 -4.41 5.81
CA ASN A 75 -2.27 -3.20 5.55
C ASN A 75 -3.66 -3.50 4.98
N LYS A 76 -4.16 -4.76 5.00
CA LYS A 76 -5.46 -5.11 4.39
C LYS A 76 -6.59 -4.17 4.83
N ALA A 77 -6.80 -4.05 6.14
CA ALA A 77 -7.84 -3.18 6.70
C ALA A 77 -7.64 -1.69 6.34
N ASP A 78 -6.40 -1.20 6.38
CA ASP A 78 -6.09 0.18 6.01
C ASP A 78 -6.42 0.42 4.53
N LEU A 79 -6.01 -0.48 3.63
CA LEU A 79 -6.25 -0.40 2.19
C LEU A 79 -7.73 -0.50 1.81
N GLU A 80 -8.48 -1.38 2.46
CA GLU A 80 -9.92 -1.54 2.22
C GLU A 80 -10.70 -0.29 2.63
N ALA A 81 -10.34 0.33 3.75
CA ALA A 81 -10.94 1.59 4.18
C ALA A 81 -10.70 2.74 3.19
N LEU A 82 -9.60 2.72 2.43
CA LEU A 82 -9.32 3.73 1.40
C LEU A 82 -10.21 3.59 0.15
N CYS A 83 -10.71 2.38 -0.12
CA CYS A 83 -11.57 2.10 -1.28
C CYS A 83 -13.05 2.40 -1.01
N GLU A 84 -13.43 2.52 0.26
CA GLU A 84 -14.80 2.82 0.68
C GLU A 84 -15.06 4.33 0.84
N ALA A 85 -14.02 5.16 0.80
CA ALA A 85 -14.05 6.62 0.99
C ALA A 85 -14.26 7.41 -0.31
#